data_AF-A0A7V1RHK3-F1
#
_entry.id   AF-A0A7V1RHK3-F1
#
_cell.length_a   1.000
_cell.length_b   1.000
_cell.length_c   1.000
_cell.angle_alpha   90.00
_cell.angle_beta   90.00
_cell.angle_gamma   90.00
#
_symmetry.space_group_name_H-M   'P 1'
#
loop_
_entity.id
_entity.type
_entity.pdbx_description
1 polymer ?
#
loop_
_entity_poly.entity_id
_entity_poly.type
_entity_poly.pdbx_seq_one_letter_code
_entity_poly.pdbx_strand_id
1 'polypeptide(L)'
;MRRALCAAAALALVACASTAQAQRGQRGGMFGPMGGGGLMLLRMPEVQQELKMTPPQIEKLNAKQDEVRNAMQEAFQGAGGPGAFGNMSPEEREKLFAKVREIQSKAVADILDSTQQKRLRQLEIQMQGAAALNNPEVATALGITADQRTKIAAVQREAMEAQRAAMQGIDFRNMSDEDRQKLGARMQEARRQTEAKILALLTDAQRARFKEMQGAPFKFPEMRGFGFGGPGGPRPGGRRPGGAPPSGR
;
A
#
# COMPACT_ATOMS: atom_id res chain seq x y z
N MET A 1 32.26 -60.29 -47.13
CA MET A 1 32.01 -58.84 -47.27
C MET A 1 30.52 -58.61 -47.47
N ARG A 2 29.78 -58.32 -46.38
CA ARG A 2 28.35 -57.99 -46.41
C ARG A 2 28.14 -56.74 -45.56
N ARG A 3 27.33 -55.83 -46.10
CA ARG A 3 27.23 -54.41 -45.80
C ARG A 3 26.61 -54.15 -44.42
N ALA A 4 27.18 -53.18 -43.70
CA ALA A 4 26.67 -52.65 -42.45
C ALA A 4 25.37 -51.86 -42.69
N LEU A 5 24.31 -52.20 -41.95
CA LEU A 5 23.14 -51.34 -41.79
C LEU A 5 23.30 -50.57 -40.46
N CYS A 6 23.63 -49.28 -40.57
CA CYS A 6 23.51 -48.33 -39.47
C CYS A 6 22.03 -47.93 -39.34
N ALA A 7 21.37 -48.34 -38.26
CA ALA A 7 20.06 -47.82 -37.90
C ALA A 7 20.22 -46.41 -37.29
N ALA A 8 19.74 -45.41 -38.01
CA ALA A 8 19.70 -44.02 -37.56
C ALA A 8 18.58 -43.85 -36.52
N ALA A 9 18.94 -43.62 -35.26
CA ALA A 9 18.01 -43.17 -34.23
C ALA A 9 17.84 -41.65 -34.35
N ALA A 10 16.71 -41.20 -34.87
CA ALA A 10 16.32 -39.80 -34.86
C ALA A 10 15.87 -39.40 -33.44
N LEU A 11 16.75 -38.73 -32.68
CA LEU A 11 16.36 -38.03 -31.46
C LEU A 11 15.48 -36.83 -31.84
N ALA A 12 14.18 -36.93 -31.56
CA ALA A 12 13.26 -35.80 -31.57
C ALA A 12 13.57 -34.88 -30.38
N LEU A 13 14.36 -33.83 -30.62
CA LEU A 13 14.50 -32.69 -29.72
C LEU A 13 13.18 -31.93 -29.65
N VAL A 14 12.36 -32.25 -28.65
CA VAL A 14 11.21 -31.41 -28.26
C VAL A 14 11.77 -30.20 -27.52
N ALA A 15 12.09 -29.16 -28.27
CA ALA A 15 12.40 -27.84 -27.73
C ALA A 15 11.09 -27.21 -27.22
N CYS A 16 10.83 -27.34 -25.91
CA CYS A 16 9.81 -26.55 -25.23
C CYS A 16 10.26 -25.08 -25.12
N ALA A 17 10.28 -24.38 -26.25
CA ALA A 17 10.41 -22.92 -26.30
C ALA A 17 9.01 -22.31 -26.13
N SER A 18 8.50 -22.26 -24.90
CA SER A 18 7.20 -21.61 -24.63
C SER A 18 7.00 -21.21 -23.16
N THR A 19 7.86 -20.33 -22.63
CA THR A 19 7.46 -19.35 -21.58
C THR A 19 8.40 -18.13 -21.59
N ALA A 20 8.60 -17.49 -22.74
CA ALA A 20 9.16 -16.12 -22.79
C ALA A 20 8.08 -15.05 -22.98
N GLN A 21 6.80 -15.44 -22.97
CA GLN A 21 5.66 -14.55 -23.23
C GLN A 21 4.71 -14.38 -22.02
N ALA A 22 5.03 -14.97 -20.87
CA ALA A 22 4.29 -14.79 -19.61
C ALA A 22 4.72 -13.55 -18.80
N GLN A 23 5.75 -12.81 -19.25
CA GLN A 23 6.25 -11.61 -18.55
C GLN A 23 5.77 -10.29 -19.17
N ARG A 24 4.88 -10.36 -20.17
CA ARG A 24 4.30 -9.19 -20.85
C ARG A 24 2.86 -8.99 -20.43
N GLY A 25 2.66 -8.63 -19.16
CA GLY A 25 1.30 -8.47 -18.64
C GLY A 25 1.18 -8.11 -17.17
N GLN A 26 2.16 -7.43 -16.56
CA GLN A 26 2.00 -6.91 -15.20
C GLN A 26 2.23 -5.40 -15.18
N ARG A 27 1.43 -4.71 -16.00
CA ARG A 27 1.21 -3.26 -15.87
C ARG A 27 -0.14 -3.04 -15.15
N GLY A 28 -0.27 -3.66 -13.97
CA GLY A 28 -1.23 -3.25 -12.96
C GLY A 28 -0.56 -2.20 -12.09
N GLY A 29 -1.22 -1.06 -11.88
CA GLY A 29 -0.64 0.08 -11.14
C GLY A 29 0.04 -0.39 -9.86
N MET A 30 1.36 -0.17 -9.80
CA MET A 30 2.23 -0.47 -8.66
C MET A 30 1.96 0.52 -7.51
N PHE A 31 0.70 0.66 -7.13
CA PHE A 31 0.25 0.96 -5.78
C PHE A 31 -0.15 -0.37 -5.12
N GLY A 32 0.70 -1.41 -5.27
CA GLY A 32 0.68 -2.57 -4.37
C GLY A 32 1.01 -2.07 -2.96
N PRO A 33 0.47 -2.73 -1.91
CA PRO A 33 0.20 -2.14 -0.60
C PRO A 33 1.33 -1.19 -0.21
N MET A 34 1.06 0.12 -0.34
CA MET A 34 1.96 1.19 0.06
C MET A 34 2.39 0.87 1.49
N GLY A 35 3.58 0.31 1.61
CA GLY A 35 4.18 -0.24 2.81
C GLY A 35 4.58 0.85 3.78
N GLY A 36 3.60 1.66 4.19
CA GLY A 36 3.73 2.67 5.23
C GLY A 36 3.00 2.29 6.51
N GLY A 37 2.73 0.99 6.75
CA GLY A 37 1.84 0.53 7.82
C GLY A 37 2.18 1.13 9.19
N GLY A 38 3.42 0.97 9.65
CA GLY A 38 3.82 1.45 10.97
C GLY A 38 4.01 2.96 11.03
N LEU A 39 4.80 3.53 10.11
CA LEU A 39 5.15 4.95 10.18
C LEU A 39 3.96 5.89 9.89
N MET A 40 3.00 5.46 9.05
CA MET A 40 1.76 6.19 8.83
C MET A 40 0.88 6.20 10.09
N LEU A 41 0.78 5.08 10.80
CA LEU A 41 0.01 5.01 12.04
C LEU A 41 0.63 5.90 13.11
N LEU A 42 1.95 5.88 13.26
CA LEU A 42 2.65 6.71 14.25
C LEU A 42 2.48 8.22 14.02
N ARG A 43 2.05 8.64 12.82
CA ARG A 43 1.72 10.04 12.53
C ARG A 43 0.39 10.50 13.13
N MET A 44 -0.49 9.57 13.48
CA MET A 44 -1.80 9.91 14.02
C MET A 44 -1.65 10.29 15.50
N PRO A 45 -2.08 11.49 15.93
CA PRO A 45 -2.00 11.89 17.33
C PRO A 45 -2.66 10.89 18.28
N GLU A 46 -3.77 10.28 17.87
CA GLU A 46 -4.51 9.28 18.63
C GLU A 46 -3.68 8.01 18.85
N VAL A 47 -2.90 7.60 17.84
CA VAL A 47 -1.99 6.46 17.94
C VAL A 47 -0.78 6.81 18.82
N GLN A 48 -0.25 8.03 18.71
CA GLN A 48 0.83 8.49 19.59
C GLN A 48 0.39 8.48 21.07
N GLN A 49 -0.84 8.92 21.34
CA GLN A 49 -1.44 8.88 22.68
C GLN A 49 -1.67 7.43 23.15
N GLU A 50 -2.22 6.57 22.30
CA GLU A 50 -2.45 5.14 22.59
C GLU A 50 -1.14 4.42 22.93
N LEU A 51 -0.08 4.70 22.18
CA LEU A 51 1.26 4.16 22.41
C LEU A 51 2.01 4.88 23.53
N LYS A 52 1.43 5.95 24.10
CA LYS A 52 2.05 6.81 25.11
C LYS A 52 3.46 7.25 24.69
N MET A 53 3.60 7.65 23.42
CA MET A 53 4.88 8.08 22.88
C MET A 53 5.39 9.29 23.66
N THR A 54 6.65 9.21 24.09
CA THR A 54 7.32 10.28 24.82
C THR A 54 7.73 11.41 23.88
N PRO A 55 7.96 12.64 24.38
CA PRO A 55 8.44 13.74 23.54
C PRO A 55 9.71 13.40 22.74
N PRO A 56 10.74 12.74 23.30
CA PRO A 56 11.91 12.31 22.52
C PRO A 56 11.57 11.30 21.41
N GLN A 57 10.59 10.42 21.60
CA GLN A 57 10.15 9.48 20.56
C GLN A 57 9.41 10.19 19.43
N ILE A 58 8.61 11.21 19.76
CA ILE A 58 7.91 12.05 18.77
C ILE A 58 8.91 12.87 17.97
N GLU A 59 9.93 13.44 18.61
CA GLU A 59 11.00 14.16 17.92
C GLU A 59 11.76 13.26 16.95
N LYS A 60 12.14 12.04 17.38
CA LYS A 60 12.77 11.05 16.49
C LYS A 60 11.86 10.66 15.32
N LEU A 61 10.57 10.48 15.56
CA LEU A 61 9.59 10.21 14.52
C LEU A 61 9.55 11.34 13.48
N ASN A 62 9.55 12.60 13.93
CA ASN A 62 9.56 13.77 13.04
C ASN A 62 10.86 13.82 12.20
N ALA A 63 12.01 13.59 12.83
CA ALA A 63 13.29 13.53 12.11
C ALA A 63 13.30 12.43 11.03
N LYS A 64 12.76 11.24 11.32
CA LYS A 64 12.62 10.16 10.33
C LYS A 64 11.66 10.50 9.20
N GLN A 65 10.63 11.29 9.47
CA GLN A 65 9.74 11.79 8.42
C GLN A 65 10.40 12.83 7.54
N ASP A 66 11.25 13.68 8.10
CA ASP A 66 12.03 14.65 7.34
C ASP A 66 13.03 13.93 6.44
N GLU A 67 13.66 12.83 6.90
CA GLU A 67 14.48 11.96 6.05
C GLU A 67 13.69 11.41 4.83
N VAL A 68 12.48 10.87 5.07
CA VAL A 68 11.60 10.41 3.98
C VAL A 68 11.22 11.55 3.05
N ARG A 69 10.86 12.72 3.60
CA ARG A 69 10.47 13.89 2.82
C ARG A 69 11.62 14.39 1.94
N ASN A 70 12.82 14.45 2.49
CA ASN A 70 14.03 14.89 1.79
C ASN A 70 14.39 13.90 0.67
N ALA A 71 14.35 12.59 0.93
CA ALA A 71 14.59 11.57 -0.09
C ALA A 71 13.59 11.67 -1.25
N MET A 72 12.31 11.91 -0.95
CA MET A 72 11.29 12.13 -1.98
C MET A 72 11.53 13.43 -2.74
N GLN A 73 11.88 14.53 -2.06
CA GLN A 73 12.16 15.82 -2.70
C GLN A 73 13.38 15.75 -3.62
N GLU A 74 14.47 15.11 -3.18
CA GLU A 74 15.69 14.90 -3.97
C GLU A 74 15.38 14.10 -5.24
N ALA A 75 14.67 12.98 -5.10
CA ALA A 75 14.25 12.17 -6.23
C ALA A 75 13.37 12.94 -7.22
N PHE A 76 12.46 13.78 -6.73
CA PHE A 76 11.61 14.61 -7.61
C PHE A 76 12.35 15.75 -8.26
N GLN A 77 13.29 16.39 -7.57
CA GLN A 77 14.14 17.42 -8.17
C GLN A 77 15.01 16.83 -9.28
N GLY A 78 15.60 15.66 -9.06
CA GLY A 78 16.37 14.92 -10.07
C GLY A 78 15.55 14.53 -11.30
N ALA A 79 14.23 14.34 -11.15
CA ALA A 79 13.32 13.94 -12.22
C ALA A 79 12.58 15.12 -12.91
N GLY A 80 12.85 16.38 -12.54
CA GLY A 80 12.26 17.56 -13.19
C GLY A 80 11.14 18.27 -12.40
N GLY A 81 11.06 18.06 -11.09
CA GLY A 81 10.24 18.85 -10.17
C GLY A 81 8.95 18.17 -9.68
N PRO A 82 8.07 18.91 -8.96
CA PRO A 82 6.82 18.38 -8.42
C PRO A 82 5.91 17.85 -9.54
N GLY A 83 5.62 16.55 -9.54
CA GLY A 83 4.86 15.87 -10.60
C GLY A 83 5.69 14.93 -11.47
N ALA A 84 7.02 14.95 -11.33
CA ALA A 84 7.95 14.13 -12.08
C ALA A 84 7.88 12.62 -11.78
N PHE A 85 7.10 12.17 -10.80
CA PHE A 85 6.93 10.74 -10.54
C PHE A 85 6.48 9.98 -11.80
N GLY A 86 5.64 10.60 -12.63
CA GLY A 86 5.21 10.06 -13.93
C GLY A 86 6.33 9.95 -14.97
N ASN A 87 7.38 10.76 -14.84
CA ASN A 87 8.52 10.84 -15.75
C ASN A 87 9.70 9.94 -15.33
N MET A 88 9.75 9.52 -14.05
CA MET A 88 10.78 8.59 -13.56
C MET A 88 10.71 7.22 -14.27
N SER A 89 11.86 6.63 -14.53
CA SER A 89 11.97 5.25 -15.01
C SER A 89 11.45 4.25 -13.97
N PRO A 90 11.06 3.02 -14.36
CA PRO A 90 10.72 1.96 -13.42
C PRO A 90 11.80 1.72 -12.36
N GLU A 91 13.07 1.72 -12.76
CA GLU A 91 14.24 1.49 -11.90
C GLU A 91 14.44 2.64 -10.91
N GLU A 92 14.25 3.89 -11.33
CA GLU A 92 14.33 5.06 -10.45
C GLU A 92 13.22 5.03 -9.38
N ARG A 93 12.00 4.66 -9.77
CA ARG A 93 10.89 4.48 -8.84
C ARG A 93 11.17 3.35 -7.85
N GLU A 94 11.69 2.22 -8.33
CA GLU A 94 12.04 1.08 -7.48
C GLU A 94 13.09 1.48 -6.44
N LYS A 95 14.16 2.15 -6.85
CA LYS A 95 15.20 2.66 -5.93
C LYS A 95 14.64 3.62 -4.90
N LEU A 96 13.78 4.56 -5.31
CA LEU A 96 13.11 5.48 -4.39
C LEU A 96 12.26 4.72 -3.36
N PHE A 97 11.42 3.78 -3.82
CA PHE A 97 10.59 3.00 -2.91
C PHE A 97 11.39 2.11 -1.97
N ALA A 98 12.48 1.50 -2.45
CA ALA A 98 13.38 0.71 -1.61
C ALA A 98 13.99 1.59 -0.51
N LYS A 99 14.48 2.79 -0.85
CA LYS A 99 15.04 3.73 0.12
C LYS A 99 14.01 4.20 1.15
N VAL A 100 12.80 4.54 0.72
CA VAL A 100 11.70 4.92 1.64
C VAL A 100 11.34 3.76 2.57
N ARG A 101 11.25 2.53 2.05
CA ARG A 101 10.97 1.34 2.87
C ARG A 101 12.06 1.09 3.90
N GLU A 102 13.33 1.27 3.53
CA GLU A 102 14.46 1.11 4.44
C GLU A 102 14.42 2.13 5.59
N ILE A 103 14.16 3.40 5.29
CA ILE A 103 14.02 4.45 6.31
C ILE A 103 12.86 4.11 7.25
N GLN A 104 11.72 3.66 6.69
CA GLN A 104 10.53 3.32 7.46
C GLN A 104 10.70 2.07 8.34
N SER A 105 11.38 1.03 7.85
CA SER A 105 11.57 -0.22 8.61
C SER A 105 12.49 -0.02 9.81
N LYS A 106 13.55 0.78 9.65
CA LYS A 106 14.48 1.11 10.76
C LYS A 106 13.82 2.00 11.81
N ALA A 107 13.01 2.98 11.37
CA ALA A 107 12.40 3.95 12.26
C ALA A 107 11.55 3.32 13.38
N VAL A 108 10.75 2.29 13.08
CA VAL A 108 9.85 1.70 14.08
C VAL A 108 10.63 1.08 15.24
N ALA A 109 11.70 0.35 14.95
CA ALA A 109 12.52 -0.30 15.98
C ALA A 109 13.36 0.70 16.81
N ASP A 110 13.83 1.78 16.17
CA ASP A 110 14.65 2.81 16.83
C ASP A 110 13.83 3.76 17.72
N ILE A 111 12.53 3.89 17.43
CA ILE A 111 11.63 4.82 18.12
C ILE A 111 10.89 4.12 19.26
N LEU A 112 10.36 2.92 19.03
CA LEU A 112 9.41 2.28 19.95
C LEU A 112 10.07 1.18 20.78
N ASP A 113 9.69 1.10 22.06
CA ASP A 113 10.05 -0.04 22.89
C ASP A 113 9.24 -1.31 22.51
N SER A 114 9.58 -2.45 23.10
CA SER A 114 8.94 -3.74 22.79
C SER A 114 7.44 -3.78 23.07
N THR A 115 6.96 -3.04 24.07
CA THR A 115 5.54 -2.96 24.43
C THR A 115 4.79 -2.11 23.41
N GLN A 116 5.34 -0.96 23.05
CA GLN A 116 4.80 -0.07 22.03
C GLN A 116 4.80 -0.74 20.65
N GLN A 117 5.84 -1.48 20.29
CA GLN A 117 5.88 -2.25 19.05
C GLN A 117 4.79 -3.32 19.01
N LYS A 118 4.57 -4.04 20.11
CA LYS A 118 3.48 -5.03 20.20
C LYS A 118 2.12 -4.37 20.00
N ARG A 119 1.88 -3.21 20.64
CA ARG A 119 0.63 -2.47 20.47
C ARG A 119 0.48 -1.90 19.07
N LEU A 120 1.55 -1.40 18.46
CA LEU A 120 1.54 -0.95 17.07
C LEU A 120 1.14 -2.08 16.12
N ARG A 121 1.71 -3.29 16.27
CA ARG A 121 1.31 -4.45 15.47
C ARG A 121 -0.17 -4.79 15.61
N GLN A 122 -0.73 -4.71 16.82
CA GLN A 122 -2.17 -4.88 17.03
C GLN A 122 -2.99 -3.82 16.27
N LEU A 123 -2.58 -2.56 16.31
CA LEU A 123 -3.23 -1.46 15.58
C LEU A 123 -3.11 -1.66 14.06
N GLU A 124 -1.96 -2.12 13.56
CA GLU A 124 -1.78 -2.45 12.15
C GLU A 124 -2.76 -3.54 11.70
N ILE A 125 -2.92 -4.61 12.48
CA ILE A 125 -3.87 -5.68 12.18
C ILE A 125 -5.31 -5.18 12.25
N GLN A 126 -5.66 -4.33 13.22
CA GLN A 126 -6.98 -3.71 13.29
C GLN A 126 -7.28 -2.81 12.09
N MET A 127 -6.32 -1.98 11.68
CA MET A 127 -6.48 -1.07 10.54
C MET A 127 -6.56 -1.84 9.21
N GLN A 128 -5.79 -2.92 9.06
CA GLN A 128 -5.77 -3.74 7.84
C GLN A 128 -6.97 -4.67 7.71
N GLY A 129 -7.59 -5.09 8.82
CA GLY A 129 -8.67 -6.07 8.83
C GLY A 129 -8.23 -7.36 8.14
N ALA A 130 -9.12 -7.96 7.33
CA ALA A 130 -8.82 -9.17 6.56
C ALA A 130 -7.55 -9.08 5.66
N ALA A 131 -7.11 -7.89 5.25
CA ALA A 131 -5.88 -7.75 4.46
C ALA A 131 -4.61 -8.16 5.24
N ALA A 132 -4.67 -8.14 6.58
CA ALA A 132 -3.57 -8.59 7.44
C ALA A 132 -3.22 -10.06 7.22
N LEU A 133 -4.15 -10.88 6.71
CA LEU A 133 -3.91 -12.29 6.40
C LEU A 133 -2.87 -12.50 5.27
N ASN A 134 -2.59 -11.45 4.49
CA ASN A 134 -1.51 -11.47 3.49
C ASN A 134 -0.13 -11.24 4.11
N ASN A 135 -0.05 -10.76 5.35
CA ASN A 135 1.21 -10.61 6.06
C ASN A 135 1.76 -12.02 6.41
N PRO A 136 3.02 -12.35 6.05
CA PRO A 136 3.59 -13.66 6.32
C PRO A 136 3.59 -14.07 7.80
N GLU A 137 3.86 -13.14 8.71
CA GLU A 137 3.85 -13.39 10.17
C GLU A 137 2.44 -13.73 10.64
N VAL A 138 1.44 -12.95 10.24
CA VAL A 138 0.03 -13.21 10.58
C VAL A 138 -0.45 -14.53 9.98
N ALA A 139 -0.16 -14.77 8.70
CA ALA A 139 -0.52 -16.01 8.02
C ALA A 139 0.10 -17.23 8.70
N THR A 140 1.36 -17.14 9.12
CA THR A 140 2.06 -18.21 9.83
C THR A 140 1.47 -18.42 11.23
N ALA A 141 1.24 -17.35 11.98
CA ALA A 141 0.67 -17.42 13.32
C ALA A 141 -0.74 -18.02 13.35
N LEU A 142 -1.52 -17.84 12.27
CA LEU A 142 -2.84 -18.43 12.10
C LEU A 142 -2.81 -19.81 11.39
N GLY A 143 -1.64 -20.28 10.96
CA GLY A 143 -1.52 -21.52 10.20
C GLY A 143 -2.36 -21.52 8.92
N ILE A 144 -2.39 -20.41 8.19
CA ILE A 144 -3.14 -20.30 6.93
C ILE A 144 -2.63 -21.32 5.92
N THR A 145 -3.50 -22.24 5.50
CA THR A 145 -3.13 -23.32 4.57
C THR A 145 -2.95 -22.81 3.14
N ALA A 146 -2.33 -23.62 2.29
CA ALA A 146 -2.20 -23.31 0.86
C ALA A 146 -3.57 -23.15 0.16
N ASP A 147 -4.54 -23.99 0.54
CA ASP A 147 -5.92 -23.91 0.03
C ASP A 147 -6.60 -22.61 0.48
N GLN A 148 -6.52 -22.26 1.76
CA GLN A 148 -7.06 -20.99 2.27
C GLN A 148 -6.41 -19.79 1.59
N ARG A 149 -5.08 -19.79 1.43
CA ARG A 149 -4.35 -18.74 0.72
C ARG A 149 -4.83 -18.57 -0.71
N THR A 150 -5.07 -19.68 -1.42
CA THR A 150 -5.58 -19.68 -2.79
C THR A 150 -6.99 -19.08 -2.85
N LYS A 151 -7.89 -19.48 -1.94
CA LYS A 151 -9.26 -18.95 -1.85
C LYS A 151 -9.28 -17.47 -1.48
N ILE A 152 -8.46 -17.04 -0.53
CA ILE A 152 -8.31 -15.63 -0.13
C ILE A 152 -7.85 -14.80 -1.34
N ALA A 153 -6.83 -15.26 -2.06
CA ALA A 153 -6.32 -14.57 -3.25
C ALA A 153 -7.38 -14.48 -4.36
N ALA A 154 -8.21 -15.51 -4.53
CA ALA A 154 -9.31 -15.49 -5.49
C ALA A 154 -10.37 -14.43 -5.13
N VAL A 155 -10.79 -14.37 -3.86
CA VAL A 155 -11.75 -13.36 -3.37
C VAL A 155 -11.19 -11.94 -3.52
N GLN A 156 -9.89 -11.75 -3.22
CA GLN A 156 -9.22 -10.45 -3.40
C GLN A 156 -9.13 -10.04 -4.87
N ARG A 157 -8.86 -10.99 -5.78
CA ARG A 157 -8.81 -10.73 -7.22
C ARG A 157 -10.19 -10.36 -7.77
N GLU A 158 -11.23 -11.10 -7.41
CA GLU A 158 -12.63 -10.79 -7.78
C GLU A 158 -13.02 -9.38 -7.30
N ALA A 159 -12.69 -9.05 -6.05
CA ALA A 159 -12.96 -7.73 -5.49
C ALA A 159 -12.21 -6.61 -6.23
N MET A 160 -10.95 -6.84 -6.61
CA MET A 160 -10.16 -5.89 -7.38
C MET A 160 -10.74 -5.67 -8.79
N GLU A 161 -11.15 -6.75 -9.46
CA GLU A 161 -11.77 -6.70 -10.79
C GLU A 161 -13.12 -5.96 -10.74
N ALA A 162 -13.96 -6.29 -9.76
CA ALA A 162 -15.24 -5.62 -9.54
C ALA A 162 -15.05 -4.13 -9.22
N GLN A 163 -14.09 -3.78 -8.36
CA GLN A 163 -13.74 -2.39 -8.07
C GLN A 163 -13.25 -1.66 -9.34
N ARG A 164 -12.39 -2.29 -10.14
CA ARG A 164 -11.88 -1.70 -11.38
C ARG A 164 -13.01 -1.43 -12.38
N ALA A 165 -13.91 -2.39 -12.55
CA ALA A 165 -15.09 -2.24 -13.40
C ALA A 165 -16.02 -1.13 -12.89
N ALA A 166 -16.27 -1.08 -11.57
CA ALA A 166 -17.10 -0.05 -10.95
C ALA A 166 -16.50 1.37 -11.07
N MET A 167 -15.18 1.49 -11.19
CA MET A 167 -14.48 2.76 -11.38
C MET A 167 -14.33 3.15 -12.86
N GLN A 168 -14.61 2.24 -13.78
CA GLN A 168 -14.44 2.49 -15.21
C GLN A 168 -15.52 3.46 -15.70
N GLY A 169 -15.10 4.48 -16.45
CA GLY A 169 -16.01 5.48 -17.01
C GLY A 169 -16.50 6.54 -16.01
N ILE A 170 -16.06 6.49 -14.76
CA ILE A 170 -16.32 7.56 -13.78
C ILE A 170 -15.42 8.77 -14.06
N ASP A 171 -16.03 9.94 -14.28
CA ASP A 171 -15.30 11.21 -14.37
C ASP A 171 -15.08 11.82 -12.98
N PHE A 172 -13.94 11.48 -12.37
CA PHE A 172 -13.56 12.01 -11.05
C PHE A 172 -13.33 13.52 -11.02
N ARG A 173 -13.06 14.17 -12.16
CA ARG A 173 -12.74 15.61 -12.19
C ARG A 173 -14.00 16.46 -12.09
N ASN A 174 -15.09 15.99 -12.69
CA ASN A 174 -16.35 16.73 -12.76
C ASN A 174 -17.45 16.17 -11.84
N MET A 175 -17.12 15.18 -10.98
CA MET A 175 -18.07 14.58 -10.05
C MET A 175 -18.48 15.54 -8.92
N SER A 176 -19.79 15.61 -8.65
CA SER A 176 -20.35 16.35 -7.52
C SER A 176 -19.85 15.81 -6.18
N ASP A 177 -19.91 16.63 -5.13
CA ASP A 177 -19.53 16.18 -3.78
C ASP A 177 -20.46 15.06 -3.27
N GLU A 178 -21.75 15.12 -3.62
CA GLU A 178 -22.74 14.10 -3.26
C GLU A 178 -22.42 12.75 -3.94
N ASP A 179 -22.10 12.77 -5.23
CA ASP A 179 -21.72 11.55 -5.96
C ASP A 179 -20.40 10.97 -5.44
N ARG A 180 -19.45 11.84 -5.06
CA ARG A 180 -18.21 11.41 -4.40
C ARG A 180 -18.47 10.71 -3.06
N GLN A 181 -19.40 11.23 -2.25
CA GLN A 181 -19.80 10.59 -1.01
C GLN A 181 -20.49 9.24 -1.25
N LYS A 182 -21.42 9.17 -2.21
CA LYS A 182 -22.10 7.91 -2.59
C LYS A 182 -21.12 6.87 -3.09
N LEU A 183 -20.16 7.26 -3.94
CA LEU A 183 -19.10 6.38 -4.40
C LEU A 183 -18.23 5.89 -3.25
N GLY A 184 -17.85 6.78 -2.33
CA GLY A 184 -17.12 6.44 -1.11
C GLY A 184 -17.85 5.41 -0.26
N ALA A 185 -19.14 5.61 -0.01
CA ALA A 185 -19.97 4.68 0.75
C ALA A 185 -20.08 3.30 0.07
N ARG A 186 -20.33 3.27 -1.25
CA ARG A 186 -20.37 2.02 -2.04
C ARG A 186 -19.04 1.27 -1.96
N MET A 187 -17.92 1.98 -2.02
CA MET A 187 -16.59 1.38 -1.92
C MET A 187 -16.28 0.85 -0.52
N GLN A 188 -16.72 1.54 0.53
CA GLN A 188 -16.60 1.04 1.90
C GLN A 188 -17.43 -0.23 2.09
N GLU A 189 -18.66 -0.27 1.57
CA GLU A 189 -19.51 -1.44 1.66
C GLU A 189 -18.92 -2.63 0.90
N ALA A 190 -18.45 -2.43 -0.33
CA ALA A 190 -17.75 -3.48 -1.08
C ALA A 190 -16.55 -4.05 -0.32
N ARG A 191 -15.75 -3.18 0.33
CA ARG A 191 -14.62 -3.61 1.19
C ARG A 191 -15.09 -4.47 2.36
N ARG A 192 -16.15 -4.06 3.07
CA ARG A 192 -16.73 -4.84 4.19
C ARG A 192 -17.22 -6.22 3.74
N GLN A 193 -17.87 -6.28 2.57
CA GLN A 193 -18.33 -7.55 2.01
C GLN A 193 -17.18 -8.47 1.64
N THR A 194 -16.12 -7.93 1.00
CA THR A 194 -14.90 -8.69 0.71
C THR A 194 -14.23 -9.20 1.99
N GLU A 195 -14.13 -8.35 3.01
CA GLU A 195 -13.59 -8.74 4.32
C GLU A 195 -14.40 -9.87 4.97
N ALA A 196 -15.74 -9.77 4.98
CA ALA A 196 -16.60 -10.82 5.50
C ALA A 196 -16.41 -12.14 4.74
N LYS A 197 -16.34 -12.11 3.40
CA LYS A 197 -16.04 -13.30 2.58
C LYS A 197 -14.70 -13.92 2.95
N ILE A 198 -13.66 -13.12 3.17
CA ILE A 198 -12.33 -13.60 3.54
C ILE A 198 -12.33 -14.23 4.94
N LEU A 199 -12.92 -13.57 5.94
CA LEU A 199 -12.96 -14.08 7.32
C LEU A 199 -13.82 -15.35 7.46
N ALA A 200 -14.78 -15.55 6.57
CA ALA A 200 -15.57 -16.78 6.49
C ALA A 200 -14.74 -18.00 6.03
N LEU A 201 -13.60 -17.79 5.35
CA LEU A 201 -12.69 -18.88 4.93
C LEU A 201 -11.80 -19.39 6.06
N LEU A 202 -11.75 -18.68 7.19
CA LEU A 202 -11.02 -19.09 8.38
C LEU A 202 -11.82 -20.14 9.16
N THR A 203 -11.13 -20.95 9.96
CA THR A 203 -11.78 -21.78 10.98
C THR A 203 -12.18 -20.93 12.19
N ASP A 204 -13.02 -21.45 13.08
CA ASP A 204 -13.37 -20.77 14.33
C ASP A 204 -12.12 -20.48 15.19
N ALA A 205 -11.20 -21.44 15.28
CA ALA A 205 -9.95 -21.27 16.01
C ALA A 205 -9.08 -20.16 15.40
N GLN A 206 -8.99 -20.09 14.06
CA GLN A 206 -8.26 -19.02 13.37
C GLN A 206 -8.92 -17.65 13.57
N ARG A 207 -10.26 -17.56 13.51
CA ARG A 207 -10.97 -16.31 13.78
C ARG A 207 -10.74 -15.83 15.22
N ALA A 208 -10.82 -16.74 16.19
CA ALA A 208 -10.56 -16.42 17.58
C ALA A 208 -9.12 -15.92 17.77
N ARG A 209 -8.14 -16.61 17.19
CA ARG A 209 -6.73 -16.20 17.27
C ARG A 209 -6.48 -14.87 16.56
N PHE A 210 -7.11 -14.63 15.42
CA PHE A 210 -7.00 -13.35 14.71
C PHE A 210 -7.53 -12.19 15.55
N LYS A 211 -8.67 -12.38 16.24
CA LYS A 211 -9.21 -11.40 17.19
C LYS A 211 -8.28 -11.15 18.38
N GLU A 212 -7.61 -12.18 18.90
CA GLU A 212 -6.58 -12.01 19.94
C GLU A 212 -5.38 -11.19 19.42
N MET A 213 -4.95 -11.44 18.19
CA MET A 213 -3.86 -10.69 17.55
C MET A 213 -4.21 -9.22 17.30
N GLN A 214 -5.49 -8.89 17.13
CA GLN A 214 -5.97 -7.51 17.07
C GLN A 214 -5.89 -6.80 18.43
N GLY A 215 -5.95 -7.53 19.55
CA GLY A 215 -5.88 -6.95 20.88
C GLY A 215 -7.06 -6.04 21.22
N ALA A 216 -6.85 -5.06 22.11
CA ALA A 216 -7.90 -4.16 22.57
C ALA A 216 -8.40 -3.26 21.42
N PRO A 217 -9.72 -3.10 21.21
CA PRO A 217 -10.28 -2.25 20.17
C PRO A 217 -9.73 -0.82 20.24
N PHE A 218 -9.45 -0.23 19.08
CA PHE A 218 -9.01 1.15 18.96
C PHE A 218 -9.86 1.89 17.93
N LYS A 219 -10.27 3.11 18.27
CA LYS A 219 -11.02 3.97 17.36
C LYS A 219 -10.05 4.85 16.58
N PHE A 220 -9.76 4.46 15.33
CA PHE A 220 -8.96 5.29 14.43
C PHE A 220 -9.68 6.60 14.11
N PRO A 221 -8.93 7.71 13.95
CA PRO A 221 -9.51 8.93 13.42
C PRO A 221 -10.12 8.67 12.04
N GLU A 222 -11.19 9.39 11.71
CA GLU A 222 -11.67 9.41 10.34
C GLU A 222 -10.54 9.90 9.45
N MET A 223 -10.08 9.06 8.51
CA MET A 223 -9.07 9.45 7.55
C MET A 223 -9.66 10.47 6.57
N ARG A 224 -9.75 11.74 6.98
CA ARG A 224 -9.91 12.88 6.08
C ARG A 224 -8.60 13.06 5.31
N GLY A 225 -8.41 12.33 4.21
CA GLY A 225 -7.35 12.66 3.25
C GLY A 225 -6.59 11.53 2.57
N PHE A 226 -6.87 10.24 2.81
CA PHE A 226 -6.22 9.14 2.06
C PHE A 226 -7.06 8.63 0.89
N GLY A 227 -7.65 9.57 0.14
CA GLY A 227 -8.38 9.33 -1.11
C GLY A 227 -7.68 10.03 -2.28
N PHE A 228 -7.41 9.25 -3.32
CA PHE A 228 -7.02 9.68 -4.66
C PHE A 228 -7.83 10.93 -5.12
N GLY A 229 -7.15 12.05 -5.38
CA GLY A 229 -7.67 13.14 -6.21
C GLY A 229 -8.58 14.17 -5.53
N GLY A 230 -8.04 15.38 -5.33
CA GLY A 230 -8.81 16.60 -5.12
C GLY A 230 -7.88 17.82 -4.99
N PRO A 231 -7.78 18.70 -6.00
CA PRO A 231 -7.04 19.95 -5.86
C PRO A 231 -7.87 20.95 -5.06
N GLY A 232 -7.33 21.52 -3.98
CA GLY A 232 -7.85 22.79 -3.44
C GLY A 232 -8.21 22.87 -1.95
N GLY A 233 -7.37 22.36 -1.04
CA GLY A 233 -7.39 22.84 0.35
C GLY A 233 -6.76 24.25 0.45
N PRO A 234 -7.37 25.25 1.11
CA PRO A 234 -6.90 26.63 1.10
C PRO A 234 -5.48 26.77 1.67
N ARG A 235 -4.57 27.43 0.95
CA ARG A 235 -3.31 27.90 1.52
C ARG A 235 -3.61 29.00 2.55
N PRO A 236 -3.23 28.86 3.83
CA PRO A 236 -3.23 29.99 4.75
C PRO A 236 -2.11 30.95 4.33
N GLY A 237 -2.44 32.22 4.13
CA GLY A 237 -1.43 33.28 4.01
C GLY A 237 -1.40 34.00 2.66
N GLY A 238 -2.51 34.64 2.29
CA GLY A 238 -2.43 35.79 1.41
C GLY A 238 -1.80 36.97 2.16
N ARG A 239 -0.56 37.33 1.80
CA ARG A 239 0.01 38.68 1.90
C ARG A 239 1.10 38.81 0.84
N ARG A 240 0.74 39.34 -0.33
CA ARG A 240 1.69 40.07 -1.18
C ARG A 240 1.65 41.54 -0.72
N PRO A 241 2.75 42.10 -0.19
CA PRO A 241 2.84 43.55 0.00
C PRO A 241 2.81 44.24 -1.36
N GLY A 242 2.06 45.34 -1.45
CA GLY A 242 1.89 46.11 -2.66
C GLY A 242 3.21 46.70 -3.17
N GLY A 243 3.36 46.68 -4.49
CA GLY A 243 4.29 47.51 -5.23
C GLY A 243 3.50 48.23 -6.32
N ALA A 244 3.41 49.55 -6.22
CA ALA A 244 2.73 50.42 -7.16
C ALA A 244 3.35 50.36 -8.57
N PRO A 245 2.59 50.63 -9.65
CA PRO A 245 3.17 50.81 -10.97
C PRO A 245 3.84 52.19 -11.08
N PRO A 246 5.03 52.34 -11.69
CA PRO A 246 5.51 53.65 -12.07
C PRO A 246 4.70 54.16 -13.28
N SER A 247 4.18 55.37 -13.09
CA SER A 247 3.60 56.27 -14.09
C SER A 247 4.52 56.48 -15.29
N GLY A 248 3.94 56.59 -16.47
CA GLY A 248 4.66 56.92 -17.69
C GLY A 248 5.22 58.34 -17.74
N ARG A 249 6.35 58.49 -18.42
CA ARG A 249 6.57 59.30 -19.63
C ARG A 249 7.87 58.85 -20.28
#